data_AF-A0A1Y1Q5T0-F1
#
_entry.id   AF-A0A1Y1Q5T0-F1
#
_cell.length_a   1.000
_cell.length_b   1.000
_cell.length_c   1.000
_cell.angle_alpha   90.00
_cell.angle_beta   90.00
_cell.angle_gamma   90.00
#
_symmetry.space_group_name_H-M   'P 1'
#
loop_
_entity.id
_entity.type
_entity.pdbx_description
1 polymer ?
#
loop_
_entity_poly.entity_id
_entity_poly.type
_entity_poly.pdbx_seq_one_letter_code
_entity_poly.pdbx_strand_id
1 'polypeptide(L)'
;MKNLKLYLETSTWNFYYADDAPEKQAVTRAFFDSLPNSPYDIYISEVVLEEIDNASTAKATQLRKLMAQFPLTMLVWETDV
;
A
#
# COMPACT_ATOMS: atom_id res chain seq x y z
N MET A 1 -8.84 -2.64 22.92
CA MET A 1 -8.41 -3.76 22.05
C MET A 1 -7.16 -3.32 21.32
N LYS A 2 -6.21 -4.22 21.06
CA LYS A 2 -5.02 -3.86 20.25
C LYS A 2 -5.41 -3.83 18.78
N ASN A 3 -4.88 -2.87 18.03
CA ASN A 3 -5.03 -2.83 16.58
C ASN A 3 -4.35 -4.07 15.96
N LEU A 4 -4.93 -4.57 14.88
CA LEU A 4 -4.33 -5.63 14.07
C LEU A 4 -3.26 -5.02 13.16
N LYS A 5 -2.14 -5.72 12.99
CA LYS A 5 -1.06 -5.27 12.11
C LYS A 5 -1.34 -5.76 10.70
N LEU A 6 -1.44 -4.84 9.75
CA LEU A 6 -1.71 -5.15 8.36
C LEU A 6 -0.55 -4.72 7.48
N TYR A 7 0.13 -5.68 6.88
CA TYR A 7 1.19 -5.41 5.92
C TYR A 7 0.63 -5.38 4.50
N LEU A 8 0.93 -4.33 3.74
CA LEU A 8 0.45 -4.13 2.37
C LEU A 8 1.58 -4.29 1.34
N GLU A 9 1.49 -5.35 0.55
CA GLU A 9 2.36 -5.61 -0.60
C GLU A 9 2.12 -4.65 -1.78
N THR A 10 3.12 -4.52 -2.66
CA THR A 10 3.10 -3.64 -3.85
C THR A 10 1.87 -3.85 -4.73
N SER A 11 1.50 -5.11 -4.95
CA SER A 11 0.34 -5.44 -5.80
C SER A 11 -0.97 -4.87 -5.26
N THR A 12 -1.14 -4.79 -3.94
CA THR A 12 -2.34 -4.21 -3.30
C THR A 12 -2.50 -2.73 -3.66
N TRP A 13 -1.39 -1.98 -3.64
CA TRP A 13 -1.37 -0.58 -4.08
C TRP A 13 -1.67 -0.46 -5.57
N ASN A 14 -1.06 -1.33 -6.39
CA ASN A 14 -1.20 -1.29 -7.84
C ASN A 14 -2.65 -1.54 -8.29
N PHE A 15 -3.36 -2.48 -7.65
CA PHE A 15 -4.74 -2.84 -8.00
C PHE A 15 -5.74 -1.69 -7.83
N TYR A 16 -5.44 -0.67 -7.00
CA TYR A 16 -6.30 0.51 -6.86
C TYR A 16 -6.55 1.23 -8.22
N TYR A 17 -5.58 1.14 -9.13
CA TYR A 17 -5.60 1.74 -10.47
C TYR A 17 -5.44 0.71 -11.61
N ALA A 18 -5.86 -0.55 -11.40
CA ALA A 18 -5.76 -1.60 -12.41
C ALA A 18 -6.99 -1.60 -13.34
N ASP A 19 -6.94 -0.79 -14.40
CA ASP A 19 -8.03 -0.65 -15.37
C ASP A 19 -8.25 -1.92 -16.21
N ASP A 20 -7.24 -2.78 -16.30
CA ASP A 20 -7.28 -4.10 -16.93
C ASP A 20 -7.96 -5.18 -16.05
N ALA A 21 -8.23 -4.88 -14.78
CA ALA A 21 -8.86 -5.78 -13.82
C ALA A 21 -9.94 -5.06 -12.97
N PRO A 22 -11.05 -4.62 -13.58
CA PRO A 22 -12.03 -3.72 -12.94
C PRO A 22 -12.68 -4.31 -11.68
N GLU A 23 -12.92 -5.62 -11.63
CA GLU A 23 -13.46 -6.28 -10.43
C GLU A 23 -12.48 -6.21 -9.24
N LYS A 24 -11.19 -6.51 -9.49
CA LYS A 24 -10.14 -6.40 -8.47
C LYS A 24 -9.96 -4.95 -8.05
N GLN A 25 -9.96 -4.03 -9.01
CA GLN A 25 -9.88 -2.60 -8.75
C GLN A 25 -11.01 -2.11 -7.84
N ALA A 26 -12.26 -2.50 -8.12
CA ALA A 26 -13.41 -2.11 -7.31
C ALA A 26 -13.30 -2.62 -5.86
N VAL A 27 -12.94 -3.91 -5.69
CA VAL A 27 -12.74 -4.50 -4.35
C VAL A 27 -11.59 -3.82 -3.61
N THR A 28 -10.47 -3.57 -4.29
CA THR A 28 -9.33 -2.87 -3.70
C THR A 28 -9.68 -1.45 -3.27
N ARG A 29 -10.41 -0.68 -4.08
CA ARG A 29 -10.85 0.67 -3.70
C ARG A 29 -11.75 0.64 -2.46
N ALA A 30 -12.74 -0.25 -2.42
CA ALA A 30 -13.60 -0.41 -1.25
C ALA A 30 -12.81 -0.78 0.01
N PHE A 31 -11.77 -1.63 -0.12
CA PHE A 31 -10.85 -1.93 0.96
C PHE A 31 -10.13 -0.66 1.46
N PHE A 32 -9.51 0.11 0.57
CA PHE A 32 -8.81 1.35 0.94
C PHE A 32 -9.73 2.41 1.57
N ASP A 33 -10.96 2.55 1.07
CA ASP A 33 -11.96 3.46 1.64
C ASP A 33 -12.38 3.07 3.07
N SER A 34 -12.23 1.80 3.44
CA SER A 34 -12.53 1.30 4.78
C SER A 34 -11.39 1.51 5.79
N LEU A 35 -10.14 1.69 5.32
CA LEU A 35 -8.96 1.75 6.17
C LEU A 35 -8.94 2.91 7.18
N PRO A 36 -9.37 4.15 6.83
CA PRO A 36 -9.32 5.29 7.77
C PRO A 36 -10.07 5.07 9.09
N ASN A 37 -11.09 4.19 9.09
CA ASN A 37 -11.90 3.87 10.27
C ASN A 37 -11.63 2.45 10.81
N SER A 38 -10.59 1.79 10.31
CA SER A 38 -10.30 0.38 10.61
C SER A 38 -9.40 0.25 11.86
N PRO A 39 -9.46 -0.90 12.56
CA PRO A 39 -8.56 -1.18 13.69
C PRO A 39 -7.19 -1.70 13.19
N TYR A 40 -6.68 -1.17 12.07
CA TYR A 40 -5.42 -1.63 11.46
C TYR A 40 -4.30 -0.60 11.62
N ASP A 41 -3.16 -1.08 12.11
CA ASP A 41 -1.89 -0.37 11.95
C ASP A 41 -1.26 -0.86 10.64
N ILE A 42 -1.05 0.05 9.69
CA ILE A 42 -0.64 -0.29 8.32
C ILE A 42 0.89 -0.28 8.22
N TYR A 43 1.46 -1.37 7.69
CA TYR A 43 2.88 -1.56 7.49
C TYR A 43 3.23 -1.75 6.01
N ILE A 44 4.41 -1.28 5.63
CA ILE A 44 5.05 -1.53 4.33
C ILE A 44 6.55 -1.82 4.56
N SER A 45 7.23 -2.41 3.58
CA SER A 45 8.69 -2.55 3.61
C SER A 45 9.38 -1.60 2.63
N GLU A 46 10.71 -1.48 2.75
CA GLU A 46 11.55 -0.77 1.78
C GLU A 46 11.41 -1.39 0.38
N VAL A 47 11.30 -2.72 0.27
CA VAL A 47 11.12 -3.44 -1.00
C VAL A 47 9.84 -2.98 -1.72
N VAL A 48 8.74 -2.75 -0.98
CA VAL A 48 7.49 -2.22 -1.57
C VAL A 48 7.72 -0.85 -2.20
N LEU A 49 8.51 0.01 -1.56
CA LEU A 49 8.84 1.33 -2.10
C LEU A 49 9.73 1.22 -3.34
N GLU A 50 10.72 0.33 -3.33
CA GLU A 50 11.59 0.07 -4.47
C GLU A 50 10.79 -0.43 -5.69
N GLU A 51 9.85 -1.37 -5.50
CA GLU A 51 9.01 -1.85 -6.59
C GLU A 51 8.10 -0.76 -7.17
N ILE A 52 7.57 0.14 -6.32
CA ILE A 52 6.78 1.30 -6.75
C ILE A 52 7.64 2.28 -7.56
N ASP A 53 8.86 2.54 -7.10
CA ASP A 53 9.76 3.51 -7.74
C ASP A 53 10.35 2.98 -9.05
N ASN A 54 10.42 1.65 -9.23
CA ASN A 54 10.82 1.00 -10.47
C ASN A 54 9.72 1.02 -11.55
N ALA A 55 8.50 1.46 -11.23
CA ALA A 55 7.44 1.67 -12.20
C ALA A 55 7.69 2.93 -13.05
N SER A 56 6.83 3.19 -14.05
CA SER A 56 6.91 4.46 -14.79
C SER A 56 6.72 5.65 -13.85
N THR A 57 7.38 6.77 -14.12
CA THR A 57 7.33 7.97 -13.26
C THR A 57 5.89 8.42 -12.96
N ALA A 58 5.01 8.36 -13.96
CA ALA A 58 3.59 8.68 -13.78
C ALA A 58 2.91 7.73 -12.78
N LYS A 59 3.14 6.41 -12.90
CA LYS A 59 2.56 5.39 -12.02
C LYS A 59 3.13 5.49 -10.62
N ALA A 60 4.44 5.63 -10.47
CA ALA A 60 5.11 5.84 -9.18
C ALA A 60 4.53 7.06 -8.45
N THR A 61 4.41 8.20 -9.15
CA THR A 61 3.83 9.44 -8.59
C THR A 61 2.38 9.22 -8.12
N GLN A 62 1.57 8.53 -8.93
CA GLN A 62 0.18 8.22 -8.61
C GLN A 62 0.05 7.32 -7.38
N LEU A 63 0.86 6.25 -7.29
CA LEU A 63 0.86 5.33 -6.16
C LEU A 63 1.37 6.01 -4.87
N ARG A 64 2.45 6.78 -4.95
CA ARG A 64 2.97 7.56 -3.82
C ARG A 64 1.93 8.54 -3.27
N LYS A 65 1.15 9.20 -4.15
CA LYS A 65 0.05 10.08 -3.75
C LYS A 65 -1.09 9.32 -3.04
N LEU A 66 -1.38 8.09 -3.44
CA LEU A 66 -2.33 7.22 -2.73
C LEU A 66 -1.80 6.84 -1.35
N MET A 67 -0.56 6.36 -1.28
CA MET A 67 0.10 5.96 -0.03
C MET A 67 0.14 7.07 1.02
N ALA A 68 0.38 8.31 0.58
CA ALA A 68 0.43 9.48 1.46
C ALA A 68 -0.88 9.80 2.21
N GLN A 69 -1.99 9.15 1.85
CA GLN A 69 -3.28 9.31 2.53
C GLN A 69 -3.41 8.45 3.80
N PHE A 70 -2.45 7.55 4.05
CA PHE A 70 -2.51 6.57 5.13
C PHE A 70 -1.34 6.76 6.11
N PRO A 71 -1.53 6.48 7.41
CA PRO A 71 -0.46 6.51 8.40
C PRO A 71 0.39 5.23 8.32
N LEU A 72 1.29 5.17 7.35
CA LEU A 72 2.12 3.99 7.08
C LEU A 72 3.30 3.90 8.06
N THR A 73 3.54 2.70 8.58
CA THR A 73 4.75 2.36 9.33
C THR A 73 5.70 1.57 8.44
N MET A 74 6.92 2.08 8.27
CA MET A 74 7.93 1.41 7.47
C MET A 74 8.65 0.35 8.30
N LEU A 75 8.73 -0.86 7.75
CA LEU A 75 9.50 -1.96 8.29
C LEU A 75 10.90 -1.91 7.68
N VAL A 76 11.85 -1.52 8.52
CA VAL A 76 13.28 -1.61 8.22
C VAL A 76 13.78 -3.01 8.50
N TRP A 77 14.69 -3.49 7.66
CA TRP A 77 15.42 -4.71 7.97
C TRP A 77 16.56 -4.37 8.92
N GLU A 78 16.46 -4.81 10.19
CA GLU A 78 17.59 -4.75 11.10
C GLU A 78 18.59 -5.85 10.75
N THR A 79 19.71 -5.45 10.15
CA THR A 79 20.86 -6.32 10.02
C THR A 79 21.69 -6.23 11.30
N ASP A 80 21.43 -7.11 12.26
CA ASP A 80 22.40 -7.44 13.30
C ASP A 80 23.52 -8.26 12.66
N VAL A 81 24.62 -7.58 12.30
CA VAL A 81 25.95 -8.18 12.06
C VAL A 81 27.00 -7.44 12.86
#